data_AF-A0A534UH67-F1
#
_entry.id   AF-A0A534UH67-F1
#
_cell.length_a   1.000
_cell.length_b   1.000
_cell.length_c   1.000
_cell.angle_alpha   90.00
_cell.angle_beta   90.00
_cell.angle_gamma   90.00
#
_symmetry.space_group_name_H-M   'P 1'
#
loop_
_entity.id
_entity.type
_entity.pdbx_description
1 polymer ?
#
loop_
_entity_poly.entity_id
_entity_poly.type
_entity_poly.pdbx_seq_one_letter_code
_entity_poly.pdbx_strand_id
1 'polypeptide(L)' 'MGKTPTSSFRLPSELLARVDEYAVELARSTGLRVSRAGAVVKLLTSALDSEDARKRKRKA' A
#
# COMPACT_ATOMS: atom_id res chain seq x y z
N MET A 1 23.79 8.02 -3.52
CA MET A 1 22.32 7.81 -3.50
C MET A 1 22.04 6.33 -3.73
N GLY A 2 21.55 5.62 -2.71
CA GLY A 2 21.21 4.20 -2.85
C GLY A 2 19.98 4.03 -3.75
N LYS A 3 20.05 3.15 -4.75
CA LYS A 3 18.91 2.83 -5.62
C LYS A 3 17.88 2.08 -4.78
N THR A 4 16.65 2.58 -4.69
CA THR A 4 15.56 1.83 -4.07
C THR A 4 15.36 0.52 -4.84
N PRO A 5 15.48 -0.65 -4.19
CA PRO A 5 15.29 -1.91 -4.87
C PRO A 5 13.86 -1.99 -5.41
N THR A 6 13.73 -2.26 -6.71
CA THR A 6 12.43 -2.38 -7.37
C THR A 6 12.09 -3.85 -7.51
N SER A 7 10.89 -4.24 -7.10
CA SER A 7 10.36 -5.59 -7.26
C SER A 7 9.06 -5.54 -8.06
N SER A 8 8.82 -6.55 -8.88
CA SER A 8 7.59 -6.70 -9.68
C SER A 8 6.84 -7.93 -9.22
N PHE A 9 5.52 -7.81 -9.09
CA PHE A 9 4.63 -8.91 -8.71
C PHE A 9 3.39 -8.89 -9.59
N ARG A 10 2.77 -10.07 -9.76
CA ARG A 10 1.51 -10.20 -10.50
C ARG A 10 0.37 -10.25 -9.50
N LEU A 11 -0.69 -9.52 -9.81
CA LEU A 11 -1.93 -9.52 -9.04
C LEU A 11 -3.09 -10.02 -9.93
N PRO A 12 -4.09 -10.69 -9.34
CA PRO A 12 -5.36 -10.91 -10.01
C PRO A 12 -5.97 -9.58 -10.49
N SER A 13 -6.67 -9.61 -11.62
CA SER A 13 -7.30 -8.43 -12.23
C SER A 13 -8.25 -7.71 -11.27
N GLU A 14 -9.03 -8.48 -10.51
CA GLU A 14 -9.95 -7.94 -9.49
C GLU A 14 -9.20 -7.15 -8.41
N LEU A 15 -8.06 -7.65 -7.95
CA LEU A 15 -7.27 -6.96 -6.95
C LEU A 15 -6.62 -5.69 -7.52
N LEU A 16 -6.20 -5.71 -8.80
CA LEU A 16 -5.70 -4.53 -9.49
C LEU A 16 -6.76 -3.43 -9.56
N ALA A 17 -8.01 -3.78 -9.90
CA ALA A 17 -9.11 -2.83 -9.93
C ALA A 17 -9.34 -2.17 -8.56
N ARG A 18 -9.32 -2.97 -7.48
CA ARG A 18 -9.44 -2.45 -6.11
C ARG A 18 -8.28 -1.53 -5.71
N VAL A 19 -7.05 -1.82 -6.15
CA VAL A 19 -5.90 -0.95 -5.92
C VAL A 19 -6.06 0.38 -6.68
N ASP A 20 -6.58 0.34 -7.90
CA ASP A 20 -6.83 1.54 -8.70
C ASP A 20 -7.92 2.42 -8.08
N GLU A 21 -9.01 1.82 -7.60
CA GLU A 21 -10.07 2.53 -6.85
C GLU A 21 -9.49 3.20 -5.60
N TYR A 22 -8.70 2.46 -4.82
CA TYR A 22 -8.03 3.01 -3.63
C TYR A 22 -7.08 4.16 -3.99
N ALA A 23 -6.35 4.08 -5.11
CA ALA A 23 -5.48 5.16 -5.57
C ALA A 23 -6.28 6.44 -5.87
N VAL A 24 -7.46 6.30 -6.49
CA VAL A 24 -8.36 7.43 -6.77
C VAL A 24 -8.89 8.05 -5.47
N GLU A 25 -9.31 7.23 -4.51
CA GLU A 25 -9.77 7.71 -3.19
C GLU A 25 -8.64 8.40 -2.41
N LEU A 26 -7.44 7.84 -2.43
CA LEU A 26 -6.27 8.42 -1.77
C LEU A 26 -5.89 9.75 -2.42
N ALA A 27 -5.98 9.85 -3.75
CA ALA A 27 -5.76 11.10 -4.46
C ALA A 27 -6.79 12.17 -4.08
N ARG A 28 -8.07 11.80 -3.96
CA ARG A 28 -9.14 12.72 -3.54
C ARG A 28 -8.94 13.22 -2.10
N SER A 29 -8.56 12.34 -1.18
CA SER A 29 -8.38 12.70 0.23
C SER A 29 -7.12 13.54 0.50
N THR A 30 -6.05 13.31 -0.25
CA THR A 30 -4.78 14.04 -0.08
C THR A 30 -4.65 15.28 -0.95
N GLY A 31 -5.46 15.40 -2.01
CA GLY A 31 -5.31 16.44 -3.04
C GLY A 31 -4.09 16.25 -3.94
N LEU A 32 -3.37 15.12 -3.80
CA LEU A 32 -2.15 14.81 -4.55
C LEU A 32 -2.43 13.74 -5.60
N ARG A 33 -1.67 13.76 -6.69
CA ARG A 33 -1.67 12.66 -7.65
C ARG A 33 -1.03 11.43 -7.01
N VAL A 34 -1.77 10.33 -6.99
CA VAL A 34 -1.31 9.04 -6.46
C VAL A 34 -1.16 8.07 -7.62
N SER A 35 0.03 7.48 -7.76
CA SER A 35 0.26 6.39 -8.71
C SER A 35 -0.20 5.06 -8.11
N ARG A 36 -0.50 4.07 -8.96
CA ARG A 36 -0.80 2.69 -8.52
C ARG A 36 0.30 2.14 -7.61
N ALA A 37 1.57 2.36 -7.96
CA ALA A 37 2.70 1.93 -7.13
C ALA A 37 2.69 2.60 -5.76
N GLY A 38 2.39 3.90 -5.68
CA GLY A 38 2.24 4.62 -4.41
C GLY A 38 1.09 4.08 -3.56
N ALA A 39 -0.04 3.77 -4.20
CA ALA A 39 -1.18 3.15 -3.54
C ALA A 39 -0.83 1.77 -2.96
N VAL A 40 -0.14 0.92 -3.73
CA VAL A 40 0.37 -0.37 -3.23
C VAL A 40 1.30 -0.18 -2.04
N VAL A 41 2.27 0.73 -2.13
CA VAL A 41 3.22 0.99 -1.03
C VAL A 41 2.45 1.37 0.24
N LYS A 42 1.46 2.27 0.13
CA LYS A 42 0.65 2.68 1.27
C LYS A 42 -0.13 1.52 1.88
N LEU A 43 -0.77 0.69 1.07
CA LEU A 43 -1.51 -0.49 1.53
C LEU A 43 -0.58 -1.48 2.26
N LEU A 44 0.59 -1.78 1.68
CA LEU A 44 1.57 -2.67 2.29
C LEU A 44 2.09 -2.13 3.63
N THR A 45 2.45 -0.85 3.69
CA THR A 45 2.88 -0.21 4.95
C THR A 45 1.79 -0.31 6.01
N SER A 46 0.54 0.03 5.68
CA SER A 46 -0.57 -0.05 6.64
C SER A 46 -0.86 -1.48 7.10
N ALA A 47 -0.71 -2.48 6.24
CA ALA A 47 -0.84 -3.88 6.61
C ALA A 47 0.27 -4.33 7.57
N LEU A 48 1.53 -3.96 7.29
CA LEU A 48 2.68 -4.25 8.15
C LEU A 48 2.55 -3.58 9.53
N ASP A 49 2.18 -2.30 9.56
CA ASP A 49 1.97 -1.55 10.81
C ASP A 49 0.88 -2.19 11.67
N SER A 50 -0.20 -2.67 11.03
CA SER A 50 -1.31 -3.35 11.71
C SER A 50 -0.87 -4.70 12.31
N GLU A 51 -0.06 -5.46 11.57
CA GLU A 51 0.49 -6.74 12.05
C GLU A 51 1.48 -6.54 13.20
N ASP A 52 2.33 -5.51 13.14
CA ASP A 52 3.25 -5.18 14.22
C ASP A 52 2.51 -4.71 15.48
N ALA A 53 1.44 -3.92 15.32
CA ALA A 53 0.57 -3.53 16.42
C ALA A 53 -0.09 -4.75 17.08
N ARG A 54 -0.57 -5.72 16.29
CA ARG A 54 -1.13 -6.99 16.79
C ARG A 54 -0.09 -7.81 17.56
N LYS A 55 1.14 -7.92 17.03
CA LYS A 55 2.23 -8.65 17.70
C LYS A 55 2.60 -8.03 19.04
N ARG A 56 2.64 -6.70 19.15
CA ARG A 56 2.90 -6.01 20.42
C ARG A 56 1.81 -6.30 21.45
N LYS A 57 0.53 -6.25 21.05
CA LYS A 57 -0.60 -6.58 21.94
C LYS A 57 -0.59 -8.04 22.43
N ARG A 58 -0.03 -8.98 21.66
CA ARG A 58 0.07 -10.39 22.06
C ARG A 58 1.22 -10.67 23.04
N LYS A 59 2.20 -9.77 23.14
CA LYS A 59 3.38 -9.90 24.01
C LYS A 59 3.28 -9.09 25.32
N ALA A 60 2.31 -8.20 25.43
CA ALA A 60 1.97 -7.46 26.64
C ALA A 60 0.91 -8.24 27.43
#